data_AF-A0A9E5JNP5-F1
#
_entry.id   AF-A0A9E5JNP5-F1
#
_cell.length_a   1.000
_cell.length_b   1.000
_cell.length_c   1.000
_cell.angle_alpha   90.00
_cell.angle_beta   90.00
_cell.angle_gamma   90.00
#
_symmetry.space_group_name_H-M   'P 1'
#
loop_
_entity.id
_entity.type
_entity.pdbx_description
1 polymer ?
#
loop_
_entity_poly.entity_id
_entity_poly.type
_entity_poly.pdbx_seq_one_letter_code
_entity_poly.pdbx_strand_id
1 'polypeptide(L)'
;MSIADAEGLSAVSMRRVATELRVEAMSLYHHVANKDALLDGLVERVVTEALDESTSAAEQAGSTSDDWRVDVRTRSLAARRVMLRHPWAPALITSRSTIPLQVQSMFEAVLAAMIRGGVSYRTAHRGLHALSSMVLGFAQEPFSSSDGDPSMEGVEMSDDLVAQFAEKFPYTSAMVAAELHSDGEPTLGWCDSQTEFEFTLGLLLDGLDRAARTEG
;
A
#
# COMPACT_ATOMS: atom_id res chain seq x y z
N MET A 1 -5.05 3.43 16.57
CA MET A 1 -4.08 3.69 15.48
C MET A 1 -3.25 4.95 15.75
N SER A 2 -3.80 6.00 16.39
CA SER A 2 -3.11 7.27 16.71
C SER A 2 -1.64 7.18 17.13
N ILE A 3 -1.29 6.30 18.09
CA ILE A 3 0.10 6.11 18.54
C ILE A 3 0.99 5.64 17.38
N ALA A 4 0.53 4.66 16.60
CA ALA A 4 1.27 4.15 15.45
C ALA A 4 1.37 5.21 14.33
N ASP A 5 0.32 5.99 14.12
CA ASP A 5 0.28 7.06 13.11
C ASP A 5 1.25 8.21 13.44
N ALA A 6 1.36 8.58 14.72
CA ALA A 6 2.15 9.72 15.17
C ALA A 6 3.61 9.36 15.53
N GLU A 7 3.83 8.18 16.12
CA GLU A 7 5.12 7.78 16.70
C GLU A 7 5.71 6.53 16.02
N GLY A 8 5.02 5.96 15.04
CA GLY A 8 5.43 4.74 14.37
C GLY A 8 5.10 3.46 15.17
N LEU A 9 5.25 2.32 14.50
CA LEU A 9 4.85 1.01 15.04
C LEU A 9 5.70 0.57 16.25
N SER A 10 6.95 1.02 16.34
CA SER A 10 7.87 0.69 17.44
C SER A 10 7.40 1.25 18.78
N ALA A 11 6.68 2.38 18.78
CA ALA A 11 6.10 3.00 19.97
C ALA A 11 4.89 2.22 20.53
N VAL A 12 4.27 1.35 19.72
CA VAL A 12 3.12 0.55 20.14
C VAL A 12 3.57 -0.54 21.12
N SER A 13 3.25 -0.31 22.39
CA SER A 13 3.49 -1.25 23.49
C SER A 13 2.28 -1.27 24.43
N MET A 14 2.09 -2.37 25.15
CA MET A 14 1.00 -2.50 26.14
C MET A 14 0.99 -1.33 27.13
N ARG A 15 2.17 -0.92 27.61
CA ARG A 15 2.32 0.20 28.55
C ARG A 15 1.99 1.55 27.90
N ARG A 16 2.47 1.81 26.68
CA ARG A 16 2.19 3.07 25.96
C ARG A 16 0.69 3.21 25.67
N VAL A 17 0.04 2.12 25.26
CA VAL A 17 -1.41 2.06 25.05
C VAL A 17 -2.19 2.25 26.34
N ALA A 18 -1.83 1.58 27.43
CA ALA A 18 -2.48 1.76 28.73
C ALA A 18 -2.36 3.21 29.23
N THR A 19 -1.19 3.83 29.03
CA THR A 19 -0.93 5.25 29.36
C THR A 19 -1.82 6.17 28.55
N GLU A 20 -1.91 5.96 27.24
CA GLU A 20 -2.75 6.76 26.33
C GLU A 20 -4.23 6.67 26.72
N LEU A 21 -4.69 5.45 27.05
CA LEU A 21 -6.06 5.19 27.48
C LEU A 21 -6.34 5.58 28.94
N ARG A 22 -5.32 6.00 29.69
CA ARG A 22 -5.39 6.33 31.13
C ARG A 22 -5.96 5.18 31.98
N VAL A 23 -5.60 3.95 31.64
CA VAL A 23 -5.98 2.73 32.37
C VAL A 23 -4.75 2.02 32.92
N GLU A 24 -4.95 1.11 33.87
CA GLU A 24 -3.89 0.23 34.33
C GLU A 24 -3.53 -0.81 33.25
N ALA A 25 -2.25 -1.16 33.14
CA ALA A 25 -1.79 -2.14 32.16
C ALA A 25 -2.51 -3.49 32.29
N MET A 26 -2.84 -3.90 33.52
CA MET A 26 -3.59 -5.14 33.77
C MET A 26 -4.98 -5.13 33.13
N SER A 27 -5.67 -3.99 33.11
CA SER A 27 -6.97 -3.85 32.43
C SER A 27 -6.86 -4.12 30.93
N LEU A 28 -5.75 -3.75 30.30
CA LEU A 28 -5.53 -3.99 28.86
C LEU A 28 -5.38 -5.48 28.55
N TYR A 29 -4.71 -6.24 29.43
CA TYR A 29 -4.53 -7.68 29.26
C TYR A 29 -5.84 -8.49 29.32
N HIS A 30 -6.90 -7.94 29.91
CA HIS A 30 -8.24 -8.55 29.86
C HIS A 30 -8.89 -8.47 28.46
N HIS A 31 -8.49 -7.50 27.64
CA HIS A 31 -9.03 -7.30 26.30
C HIS A 31 -8.09 -7.84 25.22
N VAL A 32 -6.78 -7.74 25.44
CA VAL A 32 -5.76 -8.10 24.47
C VAL A 32 -4.66 -8.90 25.15
N ALA A 33 -4.51 -10.16 24.78
CA ALA A 33 -3.68 -11.12 25.51
C ALA A 33 -2.18 -10.73 25.53
N ASN A 34 -1.67 -10.12 24.47
CA ASN A 34 -0.26 -9.77 24.32
C ASN A 34 -0.06 -8.69 23.23
N LYS A 35 1.19 -8.28 23.01
CA LYS A 35 1.54 -7.30 21.97
C LYS A 35 1.18 -7.79 20.56
N ASP A 36 1.33 -9.08 20.25
CA ASP A 36 0.99 -9.58 18.92
C ASP A 36 -0.51 -9.47 18.65
N ALA A 37 -1.37 -9.82 19.60
CA ALA A 37 -2.82 -9.64 19.49
C ALA A 37 -3.21 -8.16 19.32
N LEU A 38 -2.44 -7.23 19.91
CA LEU A 38 -2.63 -5.79 19.69
C LEU A 38 -2.28 -5.40 18.26
N LEU A 39 -1.18 -5.93 17.72
CA LEU A 39 -0.75 -5.69 16.35
C LEU A 39 -1.74 -6.30 15.34
N ASP A 40 -2.25 -7.49 15.61
CA ASP A 40 -3.28 -8.12 14.78
C ASP A 40 -4.57 -7.27 14.76
N GLY A 41 -4.96 -6.69 15.90
CA GLY A 41 -6.07 -5.75 15.97
C GLY A 41 -5.84 -4.44 15.20
N LEU A 42 -4.59 -3.96 15.10
CA LEU A 42 -4.25 -2.82 14.23
C LEU A 42 -4.41 -3.18 12.75
N VAL A 43 -3.97 -4.39 12.35
CA VAL A 43 -4.16 -4.90 10.99
C VAL A 43 -5.65 -5.03 10.66
N GLU A 44 -6.43 -5.63 11.55
CA GLU A 44 -7.89 -5.76 11.37
C GLU A 44 -8.52 -4.38 11.17
N ARG A 45 -8.17 -3.41 12.03
CA ARG A 45 -8.74 -2.07 11.96
C ARG A 45 -8.42 -1.35 10.64
N VAL A 46 -7.16 -1.37 10.20
CA VAL A 46 -6.75 -0.67 8.96
C VAL A 46 -7.35 -1.31 7.72
N VAL A 47 -7.49 -2.63 7.70
CA VAL A 47 -8.10 -3.35 6.58
C VAL A 47 -9.60 -3.13 6.53
N THR A 48 -10.29 -3.13 7.68
CA THR A 48 -11.70 -2.75 7.75
C THR A 48 -11.91 -1.33 7.21
N GLU A 49 -11.03 -0.39 7.57
CA GLU A 49 -11.11 0.97 7.05
C GLU A 49 -10.95 1.06 5.53
N ALA A 50 -10.00 0.31 4.96
CA ALA A 50 -9.84 0.21 3.51
C ALA A 50 -11.07 -0.40 2.82
N LEU A 51 -11.66 -1.43 3.42
CA LEU A 51 -12.90 -2.05 2.94
C LEU A 51 -14.07 -1.08 2.95
N ASP A 52 -14.30 -0.38 4.06
CA ASP A 52 -15.39 0.58 4.22
C ASP A 52 -15.27 1.71 3.21
N GLU A 53 -14.07 2.27 3.04
CA GLU A 53 -13.81 3.31 2.03
C GLU A 53 -14.01 2.79 0.61
N SER A 54 -13.54 1.58 0.31
CA SER A 54 -13.67 1.00 -1.03
C SER A 54 -15.11 0.72 -1.41
N THR A 55 -15.92 0.27 -0.43
CA THR A 55 -17.35 0.01 -0.60
C THR A 55 -18.09 1.33 -0.83
N SER A 56 -17.83 2.32 0.02
CA SER A 56 -18.41 3.67 -0.12
C SER A 56 -18.07 4.30 -1.47
N ALA A 57 -16.81 4.19 -1.91
CA ALA A 57 -16.36 4.74 -3.18
C ALA A 57 -17.00 4.01 -4.38
N ALA A 58 -17.13 2.67 -4.33
CA ALA A 58 -17.79 1.91 -5.37
C ALA A 58 -19.29 2.25 -5.48
N GLU A 59 -19.98 2.44 -4.36
CA GLU A 59 -21.38 2.88 -4.31
C GLU A 59 -21.55 4.29 -4.92
N GLN A 60 -20.67 5.23 -4.55
CA GLN A 60 -20.69 6.61 -5.06
C GLN A 60 -20.39 6.70 -6.56
N ALA A 61 -19.48 5.86 -7.06
CA ALA A 61 -19.15 5.77 -8.47
C ALA A 61 -20.29 5.18 -9.31
N GLY A 62 -21.39 4.72 -8.69
CA GLY A 62 -22.45 4.00 -9.39
C GLY A 62 -21.90 2.72 -10.03
N SER A 63 -20.95 2.05 -9.36
CA SER A 63 -20.24 0.86 -9.84
C SER A 63 -21.12 -0.40 -9.87
N THR A 64 -22.35 -0.26 -10.36
CA THR A 64 -23.05 -1.30 -11.12
C THR A 64 -22.60 -1.31 -12.58
N SER A 65 -21.58 -0.52 -12.95
CA SER A 65 -20.92 -0.60 -14.25
C SER A 65 -20.45 -2.04 -14.49
N ASP A 66 -20.86 -2.64 -15.60
CA ASP A 66 -20.34 -3.93 -16.09
C ASP A 66 -18.81 -3.90 -16.33
N ASP A 67 -18.19 -2.72 -16.24
CA ASP A 67 -16.75 -2.53 -16.35
C ASP A 67 -16.03 -2.82 -15.02
N TRP A 68 -15.63 -4.08 -14.84
CA TRP A 68 -14.87 -4.54 -13.68
C TRP A 68 -13.58 -3.72 -13.42
N ARG A 69 -12.98 -3.11 -14.45
CA ARG A 69 -11.75 -2.30 -14.29
C ARG A 69 -12.00 -1.07 -13.42
N VAL A 70 -13.18 -0.46 -13.54
CA VAL A 70 -13.57 0.71 -12.74
C VAL A 70 -13.72 0.32 -11.27
N ASP A 71 -14.38 -0.80 -10.98
CA ASP A 71 -14.57 -1.31 -9.62
C ASP A 71 -13.21 -1.64 -8.98
N VAL A 72 -12.35 -2.41 -9.67
CA VAL A 72 -11.01 -2.74 -9.17
C VAL A 72 -10.16 -1.49 -8.98
N ARG A 73 -10.17 -0.53 -9.93
CA ARG A 73 -9.44 0.73 -9.80
C ARG A 73 -9.89 1.51 -8.56
N THR A 74 -11.20 1.63 -8.38
CA THR A 74 -11.80 2.35 -7.24
C THR A 74 -11.37 1.74 -5.91
N ARG A 75 -11.40 0.40 -5.81
CA ARG A 75 -10.97 -0.32 -4.62
C ARG A 75 -9.47 -0.17 -4.35
N SER A 76 -8.64 -0.26 -5.38
CA SER A 76 -7.18 -0.06 -5.25
C SER A 76 -6.83 1.35 -4.77
N LEU A 77 -7.51 2.38 -5.29
CA LEU A 77 -7.31 3.77 -4.87
C LEU A 77 -7.79 4.02 -3.43
N ALA A 78 -8.93 3.44 -3.04
CA ALA A 78 -9.39 3.51 -1.66
C ALA A 78 -8.39 2.88 -0.69
N ALA A 79 -7.91 1.66 -0.99
CA ALA A 79 -6.90 1.00 -0.17
C ALA A 79 -5.61 1.83 -0.07
N ARG A 80 -5.14 2.40 -1.18
CA ARG A 80 -3.95 3.28 -1.19
C ARG A 80 -4.12 4.49 -0.26
N ARG A 81 -5.25 5.19 -0.31
CA ARG A 81 -5.51 6.33 0.59
C ARG A 81 -5.40 5.93 2.06
N VAL A 82 -5.91 4.75 2.42
CA VAL A 82 -5.78 4.24 3.79
C VAL A 82 -4.32 3.92 4.14
N MET A 83 -3.55 3.31 3.23
CA MET A 83 -2.12 3.04 3.46
C MET A 83 -1.29 4.33 3.60
N LEU A 84 -1.60 5.37 2.82
CA LEU A 84 -0.95 6.69 2.95
C LEU A 84 -1.30 7.36 4.29
N ARG A 85 -2.50 7.14 4.83
CA ARG A 85 -2.87 7.63 6.17
C ARG A 85 -2.24 6.81 7.30
N HIS A 86 -1.86 5.57 7.03
CA HIS A 86 -1.25 4.65 7.99
C HIS A 86 0.04 4.03 7.43
N PRO A 87 1.15 4.80 7.27
CA PRO A 87 2.35 4.34 6.57
C PRO A 87 3.04 3.11 7.21
N TRP A 88 2.75 2.82 8.48
CA TRP A 88 3.23 1.61 9.17
C TRP A 88 2.50 0.32 8.76
N ALA A 89 1.32 0.43 8.14
CA ALA A 89 0.44 -0.71 7.88
C ALA A 89 1.01 -1.72 6.87
N PRO A 90 1.61 -1.33 5.72
CA PRO A 90 2.18 -2.28 4.76
C PRO A 90 3.20 -3.25 5.39
N ALA A 91 4.15 -2.71 6.16
CA ALA A 91 5.17 -3.50 6.85
C ALA A 91 4.56 -4.41 7.92
N LEU A 92 3.56 -3.93 8.66
CA LEU A 92 2.89 -4.75 9.66
C LEU A 92 2.13 -5.90 9.00
N ILE A 93 1.32 -5.64 7.98
CA ILE A 93 0.50 -6.63 7.28
C ILE A 93 1.38 -7.76 6.72
N THR A 94 2.47 -7.40 6.04
CA THR A 94 3.41 -8.36 5.44
C THR A 94 4.20 -9.18 6.47
N SER A 95 4.39 -8.66 7.69
CA SER A 95 5.07 -9.39 8.77
C SER A 95 4.18 -10.43 9.47
N ARG A 96 2.87 -10.44 9.23
CA ARG A 96 1.95 -11.38 9.89
C ARG A 96 2.01 -12.76 9.23
N SER A 97 1.89 -13.81 10.03
CA SER A 97 1.97 -15.21 9.58
C SER A 97 0.63 -15.77 9.08
N THR A 98 -0.47 -15.07 9.33
CA THR A 98 -1.82 -15.45 8.92
C THR A 98 -2.48 -14.29 8.19
N ILE A 99 -3.34 -14.61 7.23
CA ILE A 99 -4.18 -13.62 6.53
C ILE A 99 -5.47 -13.47 7.34
N PRO A 100 -5.76 -12.30 7.93
CA PRO A 100 -7.00 -12.06 8.65
C PRO A 100 -8.21 -12.17 7.71
N LEU A 101 -9.37 -12.53 8.26
CA LEU A 101 -10.61 -12.68 7.48
C LEU A 101 -10.97 -11.39 6.72
N GLN A 102 -10.68 -10.23 7.30
CA GLN A 102 -10.92 -8.93 6.69
C GLN A 102 -10.05 -8.72 5.45
N VAL A 103 -8.79 -9.18 5.46
CA VAL A 103 -7.93 -9.14 4.27
C VAL A 103 -8.49 -10.08 3.19
N GLN A 104 -9.00 -11.24 3.60
CA GLN A 104 -9.68 -12.15 2.69
C GLN A 104 -10.93 -11.51 2.07
N SER A 105 -11.73 -10.76 2.83
CA SER A 105 -12.90 -10.03 2.31
C SER A 105 -12.52 -8.97 1.27
N MET A 106 -11.37 -8.31 1.43
CA MET A 106 -10.87 -7.35 0.45
C MET A 106 -10.49 -8.04 -0.87
N PHE A 107 -9.81 -9.19 -0.79
CA PHE A 107 -9.52 -10.00 -1.98
C PHE A 107 -10.79 -10.55 -2.64
N GLU A 108 -11.75 -11.00 -1.85
CA GLU A 108 -13.04 -11.50 -2.34
C GLU A 108 -13.79 -10.42 -3.13
N ALA A 109 -13.81 -9.18 -2.65
CA ALA A 109 -14.49 -8.09 -3.35
C ALA A 109 -13.87 -7.76 -4.72
N VAL A 110 -12.54 -7.77 -4.80
CA VAL A 110 -11.78 -7.57 -6.05
C VAL A 110 -11.98 -8.74 -7.01
N LEU A 111 -11.93 -9.98 -6.48
CA LEU A 111 -12.20 -11.19 -7.27
C LEU A 111 -13.62 -11.16 -7.83
N ALA A 112 -14.62 -10.87 -7.00
CA ALA A 112 -16.01 -10.81 -7.41
C ALA A 112 -16.25 -9.75 -8.50
N ALA A 113 -15.58 -8.60 -8.43
CA ALA A 113 -15.62 -7.59 -9.49
C ALA A 113 -15.12 -8.14 -10.83
N MET A 114 -13.94 -8.77 -10.83
CA MET A 114 -13.36 -9.38 -12.04
C MET A 114 -14.26 -10.47 -12.63
N ILE A 115 -14.77 -11.39 -11.80
CA ILE A 115 -15.63 -12.49 -12.26
C ILE A 115 -16.96 -11.97 -12.83
N ARG A 116 -17.60 -10.97 -12.18
CA ARG A 116 -18.82 -10.36 -12.71
C ARG A 116 -18.60 -9.68 -14.06
N GLY A 117 -17.43 -9.08 -14.28
CA GLY A 117 -17.04 -8.50 -15.57
C GLY A 117 -16.55 -9.50 -16.62
N GLY A 118 -16.72 -10.81 -16.39
CA GLY A 118 -16.39 -11.86 -17.35
C GLY A 118 -14.92 -12.30 -17.38
N VAL A 119 -14.09 -11.86 -16.42
CA VAL A 119 -12.71 -12.34 -16.30
C VAL A 119 -12.72 -13.79 -15.77
N SER A 120 -11.91 -14.67 -16.37
CA SER A 120 -11.77 -16.05 -15.89
C SER A 120 -11.11 -16.10 -14.50
N TYR A 121 -11.41 -17.12 -13.69
CA TYR A 121 -10.72 -17.34 -12.41
C TYR A 121 -9.20 -17.43 -12.56
N ARG A 122 -8.69 -17.95 -13.69
CA ARG A 122 -7.25 -18.05 -13.96
C ARG A 122 -6.61 -16.68 -14.12
N THR A 123 -7.20 -15.80 -14.92
CA THR A 123 -6.69 -14.43 -15.11
C THR A 123 -6.93 -13.59 -13.85
N ALA A 124 -8.06 -13.75 -13.19
CA ALA A 124 -8.36 -13.07 -11.94
C ALA A 124 -7.35 -13.41 -10.83
N HIS A 125 -6.92 -14.68 -10.73
CA HIS A 125 -5.87 -15.09 -9.79
C HIS A 125 -4.52 -14.42 -10.07
N ARG A 126 -4.12 -14.32 -11.35
CA ARG A 126 -2.90 -13.57 -11.74
C ARG A 126 -3.02 -12.10 -11.39
N GLY A 127 -4.19 -11.51 -11.64
CA GLY A 127 -4.50 -10.12 -11.29
C GLY A 127 -4.41 -9.88 -9.80
N LEU A 128 -4.96 -10.79 -8.97
CA LEU A 128 -4.89 -10.69 -7.52
C LEU A 128 -3.44 -10.69 -7.00
N HIS A 129 -2.57 -11.54 -7.56
CA HIS A 129 -1.15 -11.52 -7.22
C HIS A 129 -0.45 -10.21 -7.60
N ALA A 130 -0.74 -9.67 -8.79
CA ALA A 130 -0.15 -8.41 -9.23
C ALA A 130 -0.65 -7.22 -8.37
N LEU A 131 -1.96 -7.15 -8.13
CA LEU A 131 -2.61 -6.08 -7.36
C LEU A 131 -2.26 -6.13 -5.87
N SER A 132 -2.17 -7.31 -5.26
CA SER A 132 -1.79 -7.44 -3.83
C SER A 132 -0.36 -6.97 -3.58
N SER A 133 0.56 -7.29 -4.49
CA SER A 133 1.94 -6.79 -4.45
C SER A 133 1.98 -5.26 -4.56
N MET A 134 1.07 -4.67 -5.31
CA MET A 134 0.96 -3.22 -5.49
C MET A 134 0.35 -2.50 -4.27
N VAL A 135 -0.71 -3.06 -3.68
CA VAL A 135 -1.43 -2.42 -2.57
C VAL A 135 -0.70 -2.57 -1.23
N LEU A 136 0.05 -3.65 -1.05
CA LEU A 136 0.85 -3.90 0.16
C LEU A 136 2.26 -3.29 0.11
N GLY A 137 2.55 -2.49 -0.92
CA GLY A 137 3.84 -1.82 -1.08
C GLY A 137 4.35 -1.99 -2.49
N PHE A 138 3.86 -1.16 -3.41
CA PHE A 138 4.41 -1.05 -4.77
C PHE A 138 5.86 -0.54 -4.80
N ALA A 139 6.45 -0.19 -3.66
CA ALA A 139 7.87 0.02 -3.53
C ALA A 139 8.41 -0.75 -2.33
N GLN A 140 8.66 -2.05 -2.50
CA GLN A 140 9.86 -2.60 -1.88
C GLN A 140 11.00 -1.85 -2.58
N GLU A 141 11.43 -0.71 -2.05
CA GLU A 141 12.66 -0.10 -2.52
C GLU A 141 13.79 -1.03 -2.05
N PRO A 142 14.46 -1.78 -2.94
CA PRO A 142 15.66 -2.51 -2.52
C PRO A 142 16.78 -1.57 -2.05
N PHE A 143 16.59 -0.26 -2.21
CA PHE A 143 17.48 0.82 -1.82
C PHE A 143 16.71 1.95 -1.12
N SER A 144 15.87 1.63 -0.13
CA SER A 144 15.35 2.72 0.70
C SER A 144 16.52 3.37 1.43
N SER A 145 16.52 4.70 1.49
CA SER A 145 17.51 5.46 2.25
C SER A 145 17.47 5.11 3.75
N SER A 146 16.38 4.49 4.22
CA SER A 146 16.20 4.10 5.62
C SER A 146 17.02 2.88 6.05
N ASP A 147 17.44 2.02 5.12
CA ASP A 147 18.44 0.97 5.38
C ASP A 147 19.87 1.44 5.02
N GLY A 148 20.00 2.65 4.46
CA GLY A 148 21.25 3.38 4.29
C GLY A 148 21.64 4.12 5.57
N ASP A 149 22.93 4.42 5.69
CA ASP A 149 23.46 5.28 6.77
C ASP A 149 22.67 6.61 6.81
N PRO A 150 21.99 6.96 7.92
CA PRO A 150 21.29 8.24 8.05
C PRO A 150 22.22 9.46 7.88
N SER A 151 23.54 9.27 7.85
CA SER A 151 24.49 10.31 7.43
C SER A 151 24.46 10.62 5.93
N MET A 152 23.77 9.82 5.12
CA MET A 152 23.67 9.96 3.66
C MET A 152 22.33 10.57 3.21
N GLU A 153 21.32 10.64 4.09
CA GLU A 153 20.11 11.42 3.84
C GLU A 153 20.46 12.91 3.78
N GLY A 154 20.26 13.53 2.61
CA GLY A 154 20.55 14.96 2.41
C GLY A 154 22.02 15.30 2.15
N VAL A 155 22.88 14.33 1.82
CA VAL A 155 24.21 14.63 1.29
C VAL A 155 24.05 15.16 -0.13
N GLU A 156 24.13 16.49 -0.28
CA GLU A 156 24.27 17.12 -1.59
C GLU A 156 25.54 16.56 -2.25
N MET A 157 25.34 15.78 -3.32
CA MET A 157 26.45 15.36 -4.15
C MET A 157 27.07 16.61 -4.76
N SER A 158 28.38 16.80 -4.59
CA SER A 158 29.08 17.90 -5.27
C SER A 158 28.87 17.82 -6.78
N ASP A 159 28.81 18.97 -7.46
CA ASP A 159 28.64 19.04 -8.93
C ASP A 159 29.58 18.12 -9.72
N ASP A 160 30.82 17.94 -9.25
CA ASP A 160 31.81 17.05 -9.85
C ASP A 160 31.40 15.56 -9.76
N LEU A 161 30.88 15.13 -8.60
CA LEU A 161 30.36 13.78 -8.41
C LEU A 161 29.07 13.54 -9.23
N VAL A 162 28.22 14.55 -9.37
CA VAL A 162 27.03 14.49 -10.22
C VAL A 162 27.43 14.36 -11.70
N ALA A 163 28.41 15.14 -12.15
CA ALA A 163 28.92 15.08 -13.52
C ALA A 163 29.57 13.73 -13.84
N GLN A 164 30.41 13.21 -12.94
CA GLN A 164 31.02 11.87 -13.09
C GLN A 164 29.96 10.76 -13.08
N PHE A 165 28.91 10.89 -12.26
CA PHE A 165 27.80 9.95 -12.25
C PHE A 165 27.01 9.99 -13.56
N ALA A 166 26.72 11.19 -14.09
CA ALA A 166 26.01 11.37 -15.36
C ALA A 166 26.81 10.87 -16.57
N GLU A 167 28.13 11.02 -16.56
CA GLU A 167 28.99 10.46 -17.60
C GLU A 167 28.95 8.92 -17.60
N LYS A 168 28.93 8.31 -16.40
CA LYS A 168 28.91 6.85 -16.23
C LYS A 168 27.53 6.22 -16.42
N PHE A 169 26.46 6.93 -16.05
CA PHE A 169 25.08 6.45 -16.06
C PHE A 169 24.13 7.43 -16.78
N PRO A 170 24.35 7.71 -18.08
CA PRO A 170 23.66 8.78 -18.79
C PRO A 170 22.14 8.60 -18.83
N TYR A 171 21.65 7.36 -18.93
CA TYR A 171 20.22 7.08 -18.94
C TYR A 171 19.56 7.25 -17.57
N THR A 172 20.21 6.79 -16.50
CA THR A 172 19.72 6.97 -15.13
C THR A 172 19.68 8.44 -14.76
N SER A 173 20.72 9.20 -15.10
CA SER A 173 20.75 10.64 -14.86
C SER A 173 19.71 11.40 -15.67
N ALA A 174 19.49 11.03 -16.94
CA ALA A 174 18.42 11.61 -17.74
C ALA A 174 17.02 11.30 -17.18
N MET A 175 16.80 10.07 -16.71
CA MET A 175 15.56 9.66 -16.05
C MET A 175 15.33 10.45 -14.76
N VAL A 176 16.31 10.48 -13.85
CA VAL A 176 16.21 11.22 -12.57
C VAL A 176 15.94 12.71 -12.82
N ALA A 177 16.61 13.33 -13.80
CA ALA A 177 16.36 14.72 -14.19
C ALA A 177 14.94 14.98 -14.73
N ALA A 178 14.33 13.98 -15.38
CA ALA A 178 12.95 14.07 -15.83
C ALA A 178 11.94 14.00 -14.67
N GLU A 179 12.25 13.24 -13.63
CA GLU A 179 11.36 13.01 -12.48
C GLU A 179 11.52 14.02 -11.33
N LEU A 180 12.66 14.69 -11.20
CA LEU A 180 12.98 15.68 -10.13
C LEU A 180 12.03 16.90 -10.00
N HIS A 181 11.02 17.03 -10.86
CA HIS A 181 10.13 18.20 -10.92
C HIS A 181 8.71 17.96 -10.37
N SER A 182 8.46 16.84 -9.71
CA SER A 182 7.12 16.41 -9.26
C SER A 182 6.98 16.38 -7.72
N ASP A 183 7.39 17.46 -7.03
CA ASP A 183 7.37 17.49 -5.56
C ASP A 183 6.08 18.09 -4.98
N GLY A 184 5.29 17.28 -4.25
CA GLY A 184 4.19 17.77 -3.42
C GLY A 184 3.18 16.73 -2.92
N GLU A 185 3.19 15.49 -3.43
CA GLU A 185 2.23 14.45 -3.04
C GLU A 185 2.75 13.52 -1.94
N PRO A 186 1.90 13.04 -1.01
CA PRO A 186 2.26 11.99 -0.06
C PRO A 186 2.63 10.70 -0.80
N THR A 187 3.78 10.12 -0.44
CA THR A 187 4.28 8.85 -1.01
C THR A 187 4.67 7.87 0.09
N LEU A 188 4.69 6.56 -0.21
CA LEU A 188 5.29 5.54 0.67
C LEU A 188 6.79 5.28 0.35
N GLY A 189 7.34 5.97 -0.64
CA GLY A 189 8.72 5.86 -1.14
C GLY A 189 8.99 6.91 -2.23
N TRP A 190 10.24 7.08 -2.64
CA TRP A 190 10.63 8.07 -3.66
C TRP A 190 9.90 7.84 -5.00
N CYS A 191 9.70 6.57 -5.38
CA CYS A 191 9.01 6.20 -6.62
C CYS A 191 7.53 5.82 -6.42
N ASP A 192 6.91 6.16 -5.30
CA ASP A 192 5.51 5.83 -4.99
C ASP A 192 4.61 7.07 -4.98
N SER A 193 4.69 7.91 -6.01
CA SER A 193 3.75 9.03 -6.18
C SER A 193 2.34 8.53 -6.52
N GLN A 194 1.31 9.37 -6.32
CA GLN A 194 -0.05 9.01 -6.75
C GLN A 194 -0.08 8.78 -8.27
N THR A 195 0.67 9.58 -9.01
CA THR A 195 0.80 9.48 -10.47
C THR A 195 1.39 8.13 -10.88
N GLU A 196 2.51 7.71 -10.28
CA GLU A 196 3.16 6.42 -10.58
C GLU A 196 2.28 5.23 -10.23
N PHE A 197 1.57 5.32 -9.10
CA PHE A 197 0.60 4.29 -8.70
C PHE A 197 -0.54 4.18 -9.71
N GLU A 198 -1.15 5.30 -10.11
CA GLU A 198 -2.25 5.30 -11.07
C GLU A 198 -1.84 4.84 -12.46
N PHE A 199 -0.64 5.23 -12.90
CA PHE A 199 -0.05 4.79 -14.15
C PHE A 199 0.13 3.27 -14.17
N THR A 200 0.81 2.73 -13.15
CA THR A 200 1.03 1.29 -13.00
C THR A 200 -0.29 0.53 -12.92
N LEU A 201 -1.27 1.05 -12.17
CA LEU A 201 -2.58 0.41 -12.01
C LEU A 201 -3.30 0.35 -13.36
N GLY A 202 -3.19 1.41 -14.17
CA GLY A 202 -3.67 1.41 -15.55
C GLY A 202 -3.03 0.31 -16.38
N LEU A 203 -1.70 0.20 -16.38
CA LEU A 203 -0.97 -0.85 -17.11
C LEU A 203 -1.41 -2.27 -16.72
N LEU A 204 -1.61 -2.51 -15.42
CA LEU A 204 -2.05 -3.81 -14.92
C LEU A 204 -3.48 -4.13 -15.36
N LEU A 205 -4.42 -3.19 -15.20
CA LEU A 205 -5.82 -3.38 -15.56
C LEU A 205 -5.98 -3.61 -17.08
N ASP A 206 -5.26 -2.84 -17.90
CA ASP A 206 -5.25 -3.00 -19.35
C ASP A 206 -4.62 -4.33 -19.77
N GLY A 207 -3.56 -4.76 -19.09
CA GLY A 207 -2.93 -6.07 -19.32
C GLY A 207 -3.86 -7.24 -19.00
N LEU A 208 -4.56 -7.16 -17.87
CA LEU A 208 -5.55 -8.16 -17.44
C LEU A 208 -6.76 -8.22 -18.37
N ASP A 209 -7.25 -7.07 -18.84
CA ASP A 209 -8.35 -7.00 -19.81
C ASP A 209 -7.95 -7.61 -21.16
N ARG A 210 -6.74 -7.30 -21.67
CA ARG A 210 -6.22 -7.98 -22.86
C ARG A 210 -6.13 -9.49 -22.65
N ALA A 211 -5.60 -9.94 -21.51
CA ALA A 211 -5.49 -11.36 -21.20
C ALA A 211 -6.87 -12.03 -21.16
N ALA A 212 -7.86 -11.42 -20.51
CA ALA A 212 -9.23 -11.93 -20.43
C ALA A 212 -9.86 -12.10 -21.81
N ARG A 213 -9.66 -11.14 -22.73
CA ARG A 213 -10.17 -11.23 -24.12
C ARG A 213 -9.50 -12.32 -24.95
N THR A 214 -8.25 -12.68 -24.65
CA THR A 214 -7.53 -13.75 -25.37
C THR A 214 -7.85 -15.15 -24.86
N GLU A 215 -8.52 -15.26 -23.71
CA GLU A 215 -8.91 -16.54 -23.11
C GLU A 215 -10.31 -17.01 -23.51
N GLY A 216 -11.15 -16.11 -24.05
CA GLY A 216 -12.49 -16.40 -24.55
C GLY A 216 -12.49 -16.78 -26.03
#